data_AF-A0A2G9P845-F1
#
_entry.id   AF-A0A2G9P845-F1
#
_cell.length_a   1.000
_cell.length_b   1.000
_cell.length_c   1.000
_cell.angle_alpha   90.00
_cell.angle_beta   90.00
_cell.angle_gamma   90.00
#
_symmetry.space_group_name_H-M   'P 1'
#
loop_
_entity.id
_entity.type
_entity.pdbx_description
1 polymer ?
#
loop_
_entity_poly.entity_id
_entity_poly.type
_entity_poly.pdbx_seq_one_letter_code
_entity_poly.pdbx_strand_id
1 'polypeptide(L)'
;MDSGALQIRYAKLSDTGRYTCTASTPSGEASWSAYIEIQEFGVPVQPPRATDPNLIPSAPSKPEVTDVSRNTVTLSWQPNLNSGATPTSYIIEAFSHASGSSWQTVAENVRTEKFAVKGLKPAAIYLFLVRAANAYGLSDPSPISDPVKTQDVPPTAQGVDHKQVQRELGDVVLHLHNPTILSSSSIEVHWTVDQQSQYIQGYKILYRPSPETRGESAWSIFEVRTPAKNSAVIPELRKGVNYEIKARPFFNEFQGADSEVRFAKTLEEAPSAPPQSVTIKKSEGNGTSIVVSWLPPPEENQNGLVQEYKVWCLGNESRYHINKTVEGSTLSVVIPYLVPGIKYSLEVAASTGAGPGVKSEPLCIQLGI
;
A
#
# COMPACT_ATOMS: atom_id res chain seq x y z
N MET A 1 24.69 34.35 -20.30
CA MET A 1 23.23 34.42 -20.19
C MET A 1 22.73 34.73 -21.57
N ASP A 2 22.31 33.70 -22.31
CA ASP A 2 21.78 33.88 -23.67
C ASP A 2 20.46 34.65 -23.56
N SER A 3 20.42 35.88 -24.07
CA SER A 3 19.16 36.60 -24.21
C SER A 3 18.39 35.95 -25.35
N GLY A 4 17.13 35.57 -25.13
CA GLY A 4 16.21 35.11 -26.18
C GLY A 4 15.79 36.23 -27.15
N ALA A 5 16.63 37.25 -27.32
CA ALA A 5 16.33 38.45 -28.08
C ALA A 5 16.53 38.18 -29.59
N LEU A 6 15.46 38.31 -30.36
CA LEU A 6 15.54 38.29 -31.82
C LEU A 6 16.03 39.65 -32.31
N GLN A 7 17.19 39.69 -32.98
CA GLN A 7 17.72 40.92 -33.59
C GLN A 7 17.59 40.87 -35.11
N ILE A 8 16.76 41.75 -35.68
CA ILE A 8 16.65 41.96 -37.14
C ILE A 8 17.51 43.17 -37.51
N ARG A 9 18.64 42.93 -38.20
CA ARG A 9 19.51 44.01 -38.69
C ARG A 9 19.05 44.46 -40.08
N TYR A 10 18.94 45.76 -40.29
CA TYR A 10 18.50 46.36 -41.56
C TYR A 10 17.09 45.94 -41.98
N ALA A 11 16.13 46.07 -41.06
CA ALA A 11 14.73 45.71 -41.24
C ALA A 11 14.10 46.39 -42.48
N LYS A 12 13.37 45.61 -43.29
CA LYS A 12 12.64 46.05 -44.50
C LYS A 12 11.15 45.82 -44.33
N LEU A 13 10.32 46.50 -45.11
CA LEU A 13 8.85 46.29 -45.17
C LEU A 13 8.48 44.81 -45.34
N SER A 14 9.26 44.06 -46.12
CA SER A 14 9.07 42.62 -46.37
C SER A 14 9.25 41.73 -45.14
N ASP A 15 9.90 42.25 -44.10
CA ASP A 15 10.13 41.52 -42.86
C ASP A 15 8.92 41.66 -41.91
N THR A 16 7.85 42.33 -42.33
CA THR A 16 6.56 42.34 -41.63
C THR A 16 5.94 40.95 -41.63
N GLY A 17 5.57 40.43 -40.47
CA GLY A 17 4.95 39.11 -40.37
C GLY A 17 4.84 38.58 -38.95
N ARG A 18 4.38 37.33 -38.83
CA ARG A 18 4.28 36.64 -37.54
C ARG A 18 5.60 35.95 -37.21
N TYR A 19 6.17 36.31 -36.08
CA TYR A 19 7.36 35.72 -35.50
C TYR A 19 6.97 34.81 -34.35
N THR A 20 7.55 33.62 -34.29
CA THR A 20 7.34 32.66 -33.19
C THR A 20 8.67 32.37 -32.53
N CYS A 21 8.75 32.61 -31.23
CA CYS A 21 9.83 32.13 -30.39
C CYS A 21 9.43 30.78 -29.80
N THR A 22 10.28 29.78 -29.94
CA THR A 22 10.06 28.46 -29.37
C THR A 22 11.23 28.07 -28.49
N ALA A 23 10.96 27.80 -27.22
CA ALA A 23 11.92 27.24 -26.27
C ALA A 23 11.68 25.73 -26.17
N SER A 24 12.69 24.95 -26.50
CA SER A 24 12.63 23.48 -26.47
C SER A 24 13.69 22.92 -25.52
N THR A 25 13.28 21.99 -24.66
CA THR A 25 14.14 21.27 -23.71
C THR A 25 13.80 19.78 -23.79
N PRO A 26 14.66 18.87 -23.29
CA PRO A 26 14.32 17.43 -23.23
C PRO A 26 13.04 17.12 -22.45
N SER A 27 12.59 18.03 -21.59
CA SER A 27 11.37 17.93 -20.78
C SER A 27 10.10 18.49 -21.45
N GLY A 28 10.20 19.15 -22.60
CA GLY A 28 9.05 19.74 -23.29
C GLY A 28 9.39 21.00 -24.09
N GLU A 29 8.38 21.50 -24.80
CA GLU A 29 8.48 22.65 -25.70
C GLU A 29 7.39 23.69 -25.37
N ALA A 30 7.75 24.97 -25.44
CA ALA A 30 6.84 26.09 -25.28
C ALA A 30 7.08 27.12 -26.40
N SER A 31 6.01 27.62 -27.02
CA SER A 31 6.09 28.60 -28.11
C SER A 31 5.27 29.84 -27.79
N TRP A 32 5.76 31.00 -28.22
CA TRP A 32 5.06 32.28 -28.15
C TRP A 32 5.20 33.01 -29.48
N SER A 33 4.10 33.55 -30.02
CA SER A 33 4.08 34.25 -31.31
C SER A 33 3.65 35.70 -31.16
N ALA A 34 4.32 36.60 -31.89
CA ALA A 34 3.92 37.99 -32.08
C ALA A 34 3.87 38.36 -33.56
N TYR A 35 3.04 39.34 -33.91
CA TYR A 35 3.06 39.96 -35.23
C TYR A 35 3.94 41.22 -35.17
N ILE A 36 4.92 41.33 -36.06
CA ILE A 36 5.82 42.47 -36.17
C ILE A 36 5.49 43.17 -37.49
N GLU A 37 5.24 44.47 -37.43
CA GLU A 37 4.99 45.31 -38.60
C GLU A 37 6.10 46.35 -38.73
N ILE A 38 6.70 46.44 -39.92
CA ILE A 38 7.77 47.38 -40.25
C ILE A 38 7.23 48.39 -41.24
N GLN A 39 7.35 49.68 -40.92
CA GLN A 39 6.82 50.79 -41.72
C GLN A 39 7.94 51.74 -42.16
N GLU A 40 7.70 52.48 -43.25
CA GLU A 40 8.60 53.55 -43.73
C GLU A 40 8.55 54.78 -42.81
N PHE A 41 9.69 55.46 -42.66
CA PHE A 41 9.85 56.61 -41.78
C PHE A 41 9.03 57.82 -42.30
N GLY A 42 8.09 58.32 -41.50
CA GLY A 42 7.29 59.53 -41.81
C GLY A 42 5.80 59.31 -42.04
N VAL A 43 5.30 58.08 -41.96
CA VAL A 43 3.85 57.82 -41.89
C VAL A 43 3.35 58.15 -40.48
N PRO A 44 2.29 58.97 -40.30
CA PRO A 44 1.72 59.21 -38.98
C PRO A 44 1.16 57.90 -38.44
N VAL A 45 1.87 57.36 -37.46
CA VAL A 45 1.49 56.17 -36.70
C VAL A 45 0.22 56.51 -35.93
N GLN A 46 -0.91 55.86 -36.25
CA GLN A 46 -1.96 55.69 -35.22
C GLN A 46 -1.31 54.95 -34.06
N PRO A 47 -1.42 55.41 -32.79
CA PRO A 47 -0.61 54.88 -31.70
C PRO A 47 -0.73 53.35 -31.66
N PRO A 48 0.40 52.60 -31.76
CA PRO A 48 0.34 51.16 -31.77
C PRO A 48 -0.13 50.68 -30.39
N ARG A 49 -1.07 49.74 -30.39
CA ARG A 49 -1.39 48.93 -29.22
C ARG A 49 -0.10 48.30 -28.67
N ALA A 50 0.18 48.53 -27.39
CA ALA A 50 1.03 47.72 -26.50
C ALA A 50 2.56 47.76 -26.70
N THR A 51 3.20 48.92 -26.51
CA THR A 51 4.66 49.00 -26.26
C THR A 51 5.05 49.71 -24.96
N ASP A 52 4.10 50.28 -24.21
CA ASP A 52 4.37 50.80 -22.88
C ASP A 52 4.14 49.68 -21.82
N PRO A 53 5.20 49.21 -21.14
CA PRO A 53 5.10 48.17 -20.12
C PRO A 53 4.18 48.57 -18.93
N ASN A 54 3.82 49.84 -18.80
CA ASN A 54 2.87 50.30 -17.78
C ASN A 54 1.39 50.10 -18.18
N LEU A 55 1.09 49.77 -19.45
CA LEU A 55 -0.29 49.62 -19.95
C LEU A 55 -0.83 48.19 -19.83
N ILE A 56 0.04 47.18 -19.74
CA ILE A 56 -0.36 45.79 -19.52
C ILE A 56 -0.31 45.44 -18.02
N PRO A 57 -1.12 44.48 -17.54
CA PRO A 57 -1.10 44.10 -16.13
C PRO A 57 0.22 43.40 -15.78
N SER A 58 0.62 43.50 -14.51
CA SER A 58 1.73 42.69 -13.98
C SER A 58 1.31 41.22 -13.82
N ALA A 59 2.29 40.31 -13.86
CA ALA A 59 2.07 38.89 -13.59
C ALA A 59 1.33 38.70 -12.26
N PRO A 60 0.31 37.83 -12.14
CA PRO A 60 -0.35 37.54 -10.87
C PRO A 60 0.57 36.83 -9.86
N SER A 61 0.10 36.69 -8.61
CA SER A 61 0.75 35.85 -7.61
C SER A 61 0.76 34.37 -8.04
N LYS A 62 1.61 33.57 -7.38
CA LYS A 62 1.55 32.10 -7.50
C LYS A 62 0.11 31.64 -7.22
N PRO A 63 -0.51 30.83 -8.09
CA PRO A 63 -1.83 30.29 -7.84
C PRO A 63 -1.76 29.21 -6.75
N GLU A 64 -2.59 29.36 -5.73
CA GLU A 64 -2.74 28.42 -4.62
C GLU A 64 -3.93 27.50 -4.85
N VAL A 65 -3.74 26.22 -4.56
CA VAL A 65 -4.80 25.21 -4.63
C VAL A 65 -5.60 25.27 -3.33
N THR A 66 -6.90 25.52 -3.47
CA THR A 66 -7.82 25.65 -2.33
C THR A 66 -8.76 24.47 -2.16
N ASP A 67 -9.03 23.72 -3.23
CA ASP A 67 -9.89 22.53 -3.21
C ASP A 67 -9.58 21.61 -4.41
N VAL A 68 -9.75 20.29 -4.23
CA VAL A 68 -9.43 19.26 -5.23
C VAL A 68 -10.49 18.16 -5.21
N SER A 69 -10.93 17.75 -6.39
CA SER A 69 -11.73 16.54 -6.58
C SER A 69 -11.10 15.62 -7.64
N ARG A 70 -11.74 14.49 -7.93
CA ARG A 70 -11.33 13.60 -9.03
C ARG A 70 -11.24 14.26 -10.40
N ASN A 71 -11.92 15.39 -10.66
CA ASN A 71 -11.93 16.03 -11.98
C ASN A 71 -11.96 17.57 -11.94
N THR A 72 -11.85 18.18 -10.75
CA THR A 72 -11.79 19.63 -10.58
C THR A 72 -10.66 20.05 -9.66
N VAL A 73 -10.06 21.21 -9.92
CA VAL A 73 -9.12 21.88 -9.01
C VAL A 73 -9.54 23.34 -8.89
N THR A 74 -9.69 23.83 -7.66
CA THR A 74 -10.03 25.22 -7.39
C THR A 74 -8.78 26.01 -7.04
N LEU A 75 -8.46 26.99 -7.88
CA LEU A 75 -7.30 27.87 -7.74
C LEU A 75 -7.71 29.24 -7.19
N SER A 76 -6.83 29.85 -6.41
CA SER A 76 -6.93 31.23 -5.94
C SER A 76 -5.60 31.95 -6.18
N TRP A 77 -5.64 33.21 -6.59
CA TRP A 77 -4.45 34.05 -6.78
C TRP A 77 -4.76 35.49 -6.38
N GLN A 78 -3.76 36.37 -6.46
CA GLN A 78 -3.91 37.80 -6.21
C GLN A 78 -3.37 38.62 -7.39
N PRO A 79 -4.04 39.71 -7.80
CA PRO A 79 -3.49 40.66 -8.75
C PRO A 79 -2.32 41.42 -8.12
N ASN A 80 -1.24 41.61 -8.88
CA ASN A 80 -0.17 42.51 -8.48
C ASN A 80 -0.50 43.94 -8.92
N LEU A 81 -1.18 44.69 -8.03
CA LEU A 81 -1.67 46.05 -8.29
C LEU A 81 -0.62 47.15 -8.08
N ASN A 82 0.55 46.82 -7.52
CA ASN A 82 1.56 47.81 -7.12
C ASN A 82 2.48 48.28 -8.27
N SER A 83 2.38 47.68 -9.47
CA SER A 83 3.37 47.88 -10.53
C SER A 83 2.81 47.90 -11.97
N GLY A 84 1.49 47.86 -12.18
CA GLY A 84 0.92 47.79 -13.54
C GLY A 84 -0.58 48.08 -13.63
N ALA A 85 -1.11 48.06 -14.86
CA ALA A 85 -2.52 48.34 -15.15
C ALA A 85 -3.47 47.28 -14.56
N THR A 86 -4.68 47.69 -14.19
CA THR A 86 -5.68 46.79 -13.59
C THR A 86 -6.11 45.71 -14.59
N PRO A 87 -6.08 44.42 -14.20
CA PRO A 87 -6.58 43.34 -15.05
C PRO A 87 -8.10 43.37 -15.19
N THR A 88 -8.62 43.05 -16.38
CA THR A 88 -10.07 42.88 -16.63
C THR A 88 -10.48 41.41 -16.65
N SER A 89 -9.54 40.51 -16.91
CA SER A 89 -9.76 39.06 -16.88
C SER A 89 -8.45 38.29 -16.72
N TYR A 90 -8.54 36.98 -16.55
CA TYR A 90 -7.42 36.06 -16.43
C TYR A 90 -7.54 34.89 -17.40
N ILE A 91 -6.39 34.35 -17.79
CA ILE A 91 -6.22 33.11 -18.54
C ILE A 91 -5.48 32.12 -17.65
N ILE A 92 -5.99 30.88 -17.58
CA ILE A 92 -5.41 29.81 -16.78
C ILE A 92 -4.87 28.75 -17.74
N GLU A 93 -3.59 28.42 -17.58
CA GLU A 93 -2.91 27.37 -18.32
C GLU A 93 -2.60 26.20 -17.38
N ALA A 94 -2.68 24.99 -17.89
CA ALA A 94 -2.36 23.77 -17.15
C ALA A 94 -1.38 22.89 -17.93
N PHE A 95 -0.47 22.26 -17.20
CA PHE A 95 0.43 21.24 -17.73
C PHE A 95 0.21 19.93 -16.99
N SER A 96 0.11 18.83 -17.74
CA SER A 96 0.08 17.48 -17.18
C SER A 96 0.63 16.49 -18.18
N HIS A 97 1.58 15.66 -17.75
CA HIS A 97 2.11 14.55 -18.57
C HIS A 97 1.02 13.59 -19.06
N ALA A 98 -0.13 13.52 -18.37
CA ALA A 98 -1.25 12.69 -18.79
C ALA A 98 -2.08 13.31 -19.94
N SER A 99 -1.99 14.63 -20.14
CA SER A 99 -2.76 15.37 -21.15
C SER A 99 -1.90 15.84 -22.33
N GLY A 100 -0.58 15.77 -22.23
CA GLY A 100 0.37 16.07 -23.30
C GLY A 100 1.74 16.48 -22.77
N SER A 101 2.61 16.96 -23.66
CA SER A 101 3.95 17.48 -23.32
C SER A 101 4.04 19.01 -23.44
N SER A 102 2.91 19.72 -23.43
CA SER A 102 2.83 21.17 -23.56
C SER A 102 1.80 21.76 -22.60
N TRP A 103 1.94 23.07 -22.32
CA TRP A 103 0.95 23.84 -21.59
C TRP A 103 -0.32 24.01 -22.42
N GLN A 104 -1.48 23.86 -21.79
CA GLN A 104 -2.78 24.04 -22.44
C GLN A 104 -3.61 25.08 -21.71
N THR A 105 -4.27 25.96 -22.46
CA THR A 105 -5.26 26.88 -21.90
C THR A 105 -6.49 26.10 -21.46
N VAL A 106 -6.78 26.14 -20.16
CA VAL A 106 -7.91 25.42 -19.53
C VAL A 106 -9.07 26.34 -19.17
N ALA A 107 -8.83 27.65 -19.08
CA ALA A 107 -9.87 28.66 -18.91
C ALA A 107 -9.41 30.02 -19.47
N GLU A 108 -10.33 30.73 -20.09
CA GLU A 108 -10.13 32.09 -20.61
C GLU A 108 -11.21 33.03 -20.06
N ASN A 109 -10.95 34.33 -20.10
CA ASN A 109 -11.90 35.38 -19.71
C ASN A 109 -12.41 35.25 -18.27
N VAL A 110 -11.61 34.70 -17.37
CA VAL A 110 -11.96 34.54 -15.95
C VAL A 110 -11.95 35.92 -15.28
N ARG A 111 -13.07 36.38 -14.72
CA ARG A 111 -13.19 37.73 -14.13
C ARG A 111 -13.04 37.78 -12.61
N THR A 112 -12.68 36.65 -12.01
CA THR A 112 -12.52 36.49 -10.56
C THR A 112 -11.10 36.01 -10.25
N GLU A 113 -10.61 36.31 -9.06
CA GLU A 113 -9.31 35.88 -8.55
C GLU A 113 -9.32 34.45 -7.99
N LYS A 114 -10.46 33.77 -8.12
CA LYS A 114 -10.68 32.38 -7.76
C LYS A 114 -11.45 31.69 -8.87
N PHE A 115 -11.02 30.50 -9.28
CA PHE A 115 -11.66 29.74 -10.34
C PHE A 115 -11.53 28.23 -10.17
N ALA A 116 -12.61 27.51 -10.46
CA ALA A 116 -12.64 26.04 -10.45
C ALA A 116 -12.41 25.52 -11.86
N VAL A 117 -11.21 25.00 -12.12
CA VAL A 117 -10.86 24.32 -13.37
C VAL A 117 -11.57 22.96 -13.38
N LYS A 118 -12.32 22.66 -14.44
CA LYS A 118 -13.11 21.43 -14.59
C LYS A 118 -12.63 20.58 -15.76
N GLY A 119 -13.04 19.31 -15.79
CA GLY A 119 -12.74 18.41 -16.91
C GLY A 119 -11.32 17.83 -16.87
N LEU A 120 -10.70 17.82 -15.70
CA LEU A 120 -9.36 17.27 -15.52
C LEU A 120 -9.40 15.73 -15.49
N LYS A 121 -8.32 15.10 -15.95
CA LYS A 121 -8.20 13.63 -15.91
C LYS A 121 -8.04 13.16 -14.47
N PRO A 122 -8.77 12.12 -14.03
CA PRO A 122 -8.60 11.55 -12.69
C PRO A 122 -7.21 10.94 -12.47
N ALA A 123 -6.74 11.01 -11.22
CA ALA A 123 -5.45 10.51 -10.75
C ALA A 123 -4.20 11.07 -11.45
N ALA A 124 -4.34 12.19 -12.17
CA ALA A 124 -3.25 12.85 -12.88
C ALA A 124 -2.69 14.03 -12.06
N ILE A 125 -1.40 14.30 -12.24
CA ILE A 125 -0.73 15.45 -11.62
C ILE A 125 -0.81 16.62 -12.60
N TYR A 126 -1.23 17.78 -12.09
CA TYR A 126 -1.32 19.04 -12.83
C TYR A 126 -0.45 20.11 -12.18
N LEU A 127 0.09 20.98 -13.03
CA LEU A 127 0.72 22.27 -12.69
C LEU A 127 -0.09 23.38 -13.35
N PHE A 128 -0.25 24.52 -12.68
CA PHE A 128 -1.05 25.64 -13.17
C PHE A 128 -0.26 26.94 -13.23
N LEU A 129 -0.62 27.76 -14.22
CA LEU A 129 -0.14 29.13 -14.42
C LEU A 129 -1.33 30.06 -14.68
N VAL A 130 -1.23 31.30 -14.22
CA VAL A 130 -2.24 32.34 -14.44
C VAL A 130 -1.61 33.55 -15.11
N ARG A 131 -2.28 34.07 -16.14
CA ARG A 131 -1.95 35.33 -16.81
C ARG A 131 -3.08 36.32 -16.63
N ALA A 132 -2.74 37.57 -16.33
CA ALA A 132 -3.68 38.67 -16.32
C ALA A 132 -3.85 39.25 -17.73
N ALA A 133 -5.05 39.72 -18.04
CA ALA A 133 -5.41 40.28 -19.34
C ALA A 133 -6.16 41.60 -19.15
N ASN A 134 -5.86 42.59 -20.00
CA ASN A 134 -6.65 43.81 -20.14
C ASN A 134 -6.82 44.20 -21.62
N ALA A 135 -7.43 45.36 -21.89
CA ALA A 135 -7.64 45.86 -23.25
C ALA A 135 -6.34 46.11 -24.05
N TYR A 136 -5.20 46.19 -23.37
CA TYR A 136 -3.89 46.46 -23.96
C TYR A 136 -3.07 45.18 -24.16
N GLY A 137 -3.29 44.11 -23.39
CA GLY A 137 -2.59 42.84 -23.61
C GLY A 137 -2.60 41.88 -22.43
N LEU A 138 -1.75 40.85 -22.54
CA LEU A 138 -1.53 39.82 -21.54
C LEU A 138 -0.28 40.11 -20.71
N SER A 139 -0.34 39.78 -19.43
CA SER A 139 0.82 39.81 -18.54
C SER A 139 1.77 38.64 -18.82
N ASP A 140 2.97 38.76 -18.25
CA ASP A 140 3.83 37.61 -17.97
C ASP A 140 3.09 36.57 -17.11
N PRO A 141 3.46 35.27 -17.21
CA PRO A 141 2.82 34.23 -16.42
C PRO A 141 3.19 34.37 -14.93
N SER A 142 2.28 33.95 -14.06
CA SER A 142 2.58 33.77 -12.64
C SER A 142 3.74 32.78 -12.42
N PRO A 143 4.29 32.67 -11.21
CA PRO A 143 5.01 31.46 -10.81
C PRO A 143 4.13 30.22 -10.96
N ILE A 144 4.75 29.07 -11.23
CA ILE A 144 4.05 27.78 -11.36
C ILE A 144 3.47 27.36 -10.00
N SER A 145 2.25 26.83 -9.98
CA SER A 145 1.62 26.26 -8.78
C SER A 145 2.45 25.12 -8.18
N ASP A 146 2.14 24.72 -6.95
CA ASP A 146 2.61 23.42 -6.47
C ASP A 146 1.94 22.28 -7.25
N PRO A 147 2.60 21.11 -7.42
CA PRO A 147 2.00 19.97 -8.10
C PRO A 147 0.78 19.46 -7.34
N VAL A 148 -0.34 19.27 -8.04
CA VAL A 148 -1.58 18.76 -7.46
C VAL A 148 -2.07 17.52 -8.19
N LYS A 149 -2.44 16.48 -7.43
CA LYS A 149 -3.02 15.25 -7.98
C LYS A 149 -4.54 15.30 -7.88
N THR A 150 -5.23 15.09 -9.00
CA THR A 150 -6.69 15.01 -9.05
C THR A 150 -7.19 13.72 -8.41
N GLN A 151 -7.65 13.80 -7.17
CA GLN A 151 -8.27 12.71 -6.44
C GLN A 151 -9.36 13.28 -5.56
N ASP A 152 -10.38 12.49 -5.26
CA ASP A 152 -11.36 12.91 -4.26
C ASP A 152 -10.64 13.06 -2.92
N VAL A 153 -10.75 14.24 -2.31
CA VAL A 153 -10.28 14.45 -0.94
C VAL A 153 -11.15 13.55 -0.06
N PRO A 154 -10.58 12.58 0.68
CA PRO A 154 -11.37 11.82 1.63
C PRO A 154 -11.95 12.83 2.63
N PRO A 155 -13.27 12.79 2.89
CA PRO A 155 -13.91 13.80 3.73
C PRO A 155 -13.15 13.92 5.05
N THR A 156 -12.77 15.15 5.42
CA THR A 156 -12.17 15.40 6.72
C THR A 156 -13.27 15.29 7.78
N ALA A 157 -13.01 14.63 8.91
CA ALA A 157 -14.02 14.32 9.93
C ALA A 157 -14.75 15.57 10.50
N GLN A 158 -14.16 16.75 10.35
CA GLN A 158 -14.67 18.00 10.90
C GLN A 158 -15.75 18.60 9.98
N GLY A 159 -16.98 18.12 10.11
CA GLY A 159 -18.16 18.71 9.43
C GLY A 159 -19.15 17.69 8.86
N VAL A 160 -18.84 16.39 8.95
CA VAL A 160 -19.72 15.33 8.48
C VAL A 160 -20.70 14.94 9.60
N ASP A 161 -21.98 14.72 9.28
CA ASP A 161 -22.94 14.20 10.25
C ASP A 161 -22.52 12.77 10.67
N HIS A 162 -22.12 12.60 11.93
CA HIS A 162 -21.68 11.31 12.48
C HIS A 162 -22.73 10.21 12.30
N LYS A 163 -24.03 10.56 12.34
CA LYS A 163 -25.11 9.59 12.14
C LYS A 163 -25.18 9.15 10.68
N GLN A 164 -24.93 10.06 9.74
CA GLN A 164 -24.86 9.75 8.32
C GLN A 164 -23.67 8.83 8.02
N VAL A 165 -22.47 9.16 8.54
CA VAL A 165 -21.27 8.33 8.36
C VAL A 165 -21.51 6.93 8.89
N GLN A 166 -22.02 6.79 10.11
CA GLN A 166 -22.27 5.49 10.72
C GLN A 166 -23.31 4.67 9.96
N ARG A 167 -24.34 5.33 9.40
CA ARG A 167 -25.35 4.68 8.58
C ARG A 167 -24.77 4.22 7.25
N GLU A 168 -24.15 5.11 6.48
CA GLU A 168 -23.59 4.77 5.17
C GLU A 168 -22.48 3.72 5.28
N LEU A 169 -21.60 3.82 6.26
CA LEU A 169 -20.54 2.83 6.48
C LEU A 169 -21.09 1.49 7.01
N GLY A 170 -22.21 1.52 7.74
CA GLY A 170 -22.92 0.34 8.21
C GLY A 170 -23.72 -0.38 7.12
N ASP A 171 -24.21 0.35 6.13
CA ASP A 171 -24.94 -0.18 4.96
C ASP A 171 -23.99 -0.83 3.94
N VAL A 172 -22.68 -0.56 3.98
CA VAL A 172 -21.67 -1.22 3.13
C VAL A 172 -21.51 -2.69 3.55
N VAL A 173 -21.80 -3.60 2.63
CA VAL A 173 -21.59 -5.04 2.80
C VAL A 173 -20.25 -5.44 2.19
N LEU A 174 -19.33 -5.85 3.06
CA LEU A 174 -18.05 -6.42 2.66
C LEU A 174 -18.18 -7.94 2.60
N HIS A 175 -17.99 -8.50 1.41
CA HIS A 175 -17.93 -9.95 1.18
C HIS A 175 -16.48 -10.41 1.17
N LEU A 176 -16.14 -11.29 2.11
CA LEU A 176 -14.81 -11.86 2.24
C LEU A 176 -14.74 -13.18 1.47
N HIS A 177 -13.86 -13.25 0.47
CA HIS A 177 -13.67 -14.45 -0.32
C HIS A 177 -12.91 -15.51 0.47
N ASN A 178 -12.84 -16.73 -0.06
CA ASN A 178 -12.07 -17.79 0.58
C ASN A 178 -10.59 -17.38 0.66
N PRO A 179 -9.96 -17.43 1.84
CA PRO A 179 -8.55 -17.07 1.98
C PRO A 179 -7.64 -18.04 1.21
N THR A 180 -6.56 -17.50 0.66
CA THR A 180 -5.54 -18.26 -0.07
C THR A 180 -4.32 -18.44 0.84
N ILE A 181 -3.90 -19.68 1.05
CA ILE A 181 -2.72 -19.98 1.86
C ILE A 181 -1.46 -19.77 0.99
N LEU A 182 -0.62 -18.81 1.36
CA LEU A 182 0.62 -18.52 0.64
C LEU A 182 1.82 -19.28 1.20
N SER A 183 1.89 -19.45 2.52
CA SER A 183 2.96 -20.17 3.19
C SER A 183 2.52 -20.76 4.54
N SER A 184 3.45 -21.35 5.29
CA SER A 184 3.22 -21.81 6.66
C SER A 184 2.99 -20.66 7.65
N SER A 185 3.30 -19.41 7.29
CA SER A 185 3.14 -18.24 8.16
C SER A 185 2.42 -17.06 7.51
N SER A 186 1.80 -17.25 6.34
CA SER A 186 1.08 -16.16 5.66
C SER A 186 -0.16 -16.62 4.90
N ILE A 187 -1.20 -15.81 4.98
CA ILE A 187 -2.50 -16.01 4.33
C ILE A 187 -2.85 -14.74 3.55
N GLU A 188 -3.19 -14.87 2.28
CA GLU A 188 -3.75 -13.81 1.47
C GLU A 188 -5.28 -13.84 1.55
N VAL A 189 -5.87 -12.67 1.75
CA VAL A 189 -7.31 -12.47 1.78
C VAL A 189 -7.72 -11.53 0.66
N HIS A 190 -8.84 -11.83 0.03
CA HIS A 190 -9.48 -10.99 -0.98
C HIS A 190 -10.90 -10.67 -0.55
N TRP A 191 -11.36 -9.47 -0.87
CA TRP A 191 -12.72 -9.04 -0.56
C TRP A 191 -13.33 -8.22 -1.69
N THR A 192 -14.65 -8.16 -1.69
CA THR A 192 -15.45 -7.30 -2.56
C THR A 192 -16.44 -6.52 -1.72
N VAL A 193 -16.63 -5.24 -2.04
CA VAL A 193 -17.69 -4.42 -1.45
C VAL A 193 -18.80 -4.21 -2.46
N ASP A 194 -20.04 -4.27 -1.98
CA ASP A 194 -21.25 -4.10 -2.80
C ASP A 194 -21.45 -2.65 -3.26
N GLN A 195 -21.15 -1.69 -2.39
CA GLN A 195 -21.22 -0.26 -2.64
C GLN A 195 -19.95 0.42 -2.17
N GLN A 196 -19.32 1.17 -3.08
CA GLN A 196 -18.23 2.07 -2.71
C GLN A 196 -18.83 3.31 -2.03
N SER A 197 -18.32 3.65 -0.84
CA SER A 197 -18.69 4.87 -0.13
C SER A 197 -17.48 5.80 -0.01
N GLN A 198 -17.71 7.11 -0.14
CA GLN A 198 -16.71 8.15 0.11
C GLN A 198 -16.18 8.13 1.55
N TYR A 199 -16.92 7.50 2.46
CA TYR A 199 -16.53 7.30 3.85
C TYR A 199 -15.69 6.04 4.04
N ILE A 200 -15.29 5.30 3.01
CA ILE A 200 -14.31 4.21 3.19
C ILE A 200 -12.90 4.83 3.10
N GLN A 201 -12.17 4.85 4.21
CA GLN A 201 -10.73 5.17 4.22
C GLN A 201 -9.87 3.91 4.07
N GLY A 202 -10.43 2.75 4.39
CA GLY A 202 -9.71 1.49 4.34
C GLY A 202 -10.51 0.35 4.97
N TYR A 203 -9.80 -0.75 5.20
CA TYR A 203 -10.37 -1.99 5.73
C TYR A 203 -9.55 -2.48 6.91
N LYS A 204 -10.23 -3.04 7.92
CA LYS A 204 -9.60 -3.75 9.04
C LYS A 204 -9.87 -5.23 8.85
N ILE A 205 -8.81 -6.02 8.72
CA ILE A 205 -8.88 -7.47 8.68
C ILE A 205 -8.65 -7.96 10.10
N LEU A 206 -9.66 -8.59 10.68
CA LEU A 206 -9.62 -9.18 12.01
C LEU A 206 -9.34 -10.67 11.87
N TYR A 207 -8.35 -11.17 12.59
CA TYR A 207 -8.01 -12.58 12.60
C TYR A 207 -7.66 -13.07 14.00
N ARG A 208 -7.95 -14.34 14.28
CA ARG A 208 -7.54 -15.01 15.51
C ARG A 208 -7.43 -16.51 15.32
N PRO A 209 -6.64 -17.22 16.14
CA PRO A 209 -6.73 -18.68 16.21
C PRO A 209 -8.17 -19.12 16.48
N SER A 210 -8.63 -20.17 15.79
CA SER A 210 -9.96 -20.73 16.02
C SER A 210 -10.06 -21.20 17.48
N PRO A 211 -11.19 -20.98 18.19
CA PRO A 211 -11.36 -21.41 19.58
C PRO A 211 -11.16 -22.92 19.79
N GLU A 212 -11.33 -23.73 18.74
CA GLU A 212 -11.06 -25.17 18.74
C GLU A 212 -9.56 -25.48 18.92
N THR A 213 -8.70 -24.58 18.44
CA THR A 213 -7.25 -24.59 18.69
C THR A 213 -6.96 -23.71 19.91
N ARG A 214 -6.55 -24.33 21.02
CA ARG A 214 -6.27 -23.65 22.30
C ARG A 214 -5.55 -22.31 22.13
N GLY A 215 -6.15 -21.25 22.68
CA GLY A 215 -5.46 -20.02 23.05
C GLY A 215 -5.75 -18.82 22.14
N GLU A 216 -6.12 -17.73 22.80
CA GLU A 216 -6.46 -16.37 22.31
C GLU A 216 -7.92 -16.17 21.86
N SER A 217 -8.71 -15.54 22.73
CA SER A 217 -10.06 -15.09 22.41
C SER A 217 -10.11 -13.75 21.70
N ALA A 218 -9.02 -12.98 21.77
CA ALA A 218 -8.93 -11.63 21.23
C ALA A 218 -8.64 -11.65 19.72
N TRP A 219 -9.22 -10.71 19.00
CA TRP A 219 -8.96 -10.52 17.57
C TRP A 219 -7.72 -9.66 17.38
N SER A 220 -6.77 -10.15 16.59
CA SER A 220 -5.69 -9.35 16.02
C SER A 220 -6.23 -8.55 14.84
N ILE A 221 -5.66 -7.36 14.58
CA ILE A 221 -6.14 -6.44 13.56
C ILE A 221 -5.00 -6.10 12.61
N PHE A 222 -5.24 -6.30 11.31
CA PHE A 222 -4.38 -5.85 10.22
C PHE A 222 -5.10 -4.75 9.42
N GLU A 223 -4.56 -3.54 9.41
CA GLU A 223 -5.21 -2.37 8.79
C GLU A 223 -4.68 -2.11 7.38
N VAL A 224 -5.61 -1.95 6.43
CA VAL A 224 -5.35 -1.61 5.03
C VAL A 224 -5.87 -0.20 4.79
N ARG A 225 -4.99 0.80 4.79
CA ARG A 225 -5.34 2.24 4.70
C ARG A 225 -5.56 2.77 3.28
N THR A 226 -5.89 1.88 2.35
CA THR A 226 -6.10 2.24 0.94
C THR A 226 -7.47 1.74 0.49
N PRO A 227 -8.45 2.62 0.24
CA PRO A 227 -9.83 2.19 -0.02
C PRO A 227 -9.98 1.46 -1.36
N ALA A 228 -9.10 1.73 -2.32
CA ALA A 228 -9.05 1.04 -3.61
C ALA A 228 -8.47 -0.37 -3.56
N LYS A 229 -7.88 -0.80 -2.43
CA LYS A 229 -7.37 -2.17 -2.28
C LYS A 229 -8.51 -3.14 -2.00
N ASN A 230 -8.39 -4.33 -2.57
CA ASN A 230 -9.32 -5.44 -2.41
C ASN A 230 -8.62 -6.74 -1.95
N SER A 231 -7.35 -6.65 -1.57
CA SER A 231 -6.57 -7.76 -1.05
C SER A 231 -5.52 -7.32 -0.04
N ALA A 232 -5.14 -8.25 0.83
CA ALA A 232 -4.08 -8.10 1.82
C ALA A 232 -3.46 -9.45 2.17
N VAL A 233 -2.18 -9.43 2.54
CA VAL A 233 -1.46 -10.59 3.06
C VAL A 233 -1.27 -10.41 4.56
N ILE A 234 -1.82 -11.33 5.35
CA ILE A 234 -1.64 -11.38 6.80
C ILE A 234 -0.31 -12.11 7.05
N PRO A 235 0.71 -11.45 7.64
CA PRO A 235 2.01 -12.04 7.90
C PRO A 235 2.08 -12.70 9.29
N GLU A 236 3.19 -13.38 9.57
CA GLU A 236 3.61 -13.83 10.90
C GLU A 236 2.58 -14.72 11.64
N LEU A 237 1.85 -15.53 10.87
CA LEU A 237 0.90 -16.49 11.43
C LEU A 237 1.62 -17.72 12.00
N ARG A 238 1.01 -18.33 13.01
CA ARG A 238 1.47 -19.61 13.57
C ARG A 238 1.23 -20.73 12.57
N LYS A 239 2.22 -21.60 12.44
CA LYS A 239 2.25 -22.70 11.47
C LYS A 239 1.32 -23.83 11.91
N GLY A 240 0.58 -24.41 10.96
CA GLY A 240 -0.37 -25.49 11.21
C GLY A 240 -1.60 -25.12 12.06
N VAL A 241 -1.87 -23.83 12.27
CA VAL A 241 -2.97 -23.33 13.10
C VAL A 241 -4.16 -22.93 12.22
N ASN A 242 -5.37 -23.24 12.68
CA ASN A 242 -6.60 -22.79 12.03
C ASN A 242 -6.97 -21.39 12.51
N TYR A 243 -7.24 -20.47 11.58
CA TYR A 243 -7.59 -19.09 11.87
C TYR A 243 -9.03 -18.78 11.46
N GLU A 244 -9.72 -18.03 12.32
CA GLU A 244 -10.94 -17.30 11.97
C GLU A 244 -10.57 -15.92 11.44
N ILE A 245 -11.15 -15.51 10.32
CA ILE A 245 -10.85 -14.25 9.65
C ILE A 245 -12.17 -13.57 9.26
N LYS A 246 -12.28 -12.28 9.56
CA LYS A 246 -13.37 -11.40 9.07
C LYS A 246 -12.80 -10.03 8.74
N ALA A 247 -13.55 -9.22 8.01
CA ALA A 247 -13.11 -7.88 7.63
C ALA A 247 -14.24 -6.87 7.78
N ARG A 248 -13.87 -5.61 8.03
CA ARG A 248 -14.83 -4.49 8.09
C ARG A 248 -14.23 -3.23 7.46
N PRO A 249 -15.02 -2.39 6.78
CA PRO A 249 -14.58 -1.07 6.35
C PRO A 249 -14.48 -0.11 7.55
N PHE A 250 -13.64 0.92 7.45
CA PHE A 250 -13.51 1.94 8.50
C PHE A 250 -13.33 3.37 7.95
N PHE A 251 -13.66 4.33 8.80
CA PHE A 251 -13.49 5.77 8.58
C PHE A 251 -13.06 6.46 9.87
N ASN A 252 -11.82 6.89 10.00
CA ASN A 252 -11.27 7.42 11.27
C ASN A 252 -11.58 6.45 12.43
N GLU A 253 -12.41 6.87 13.40
CA GLU A 253 -12.90 6.05 14.52
C GLU A 253 -14.15 5.21 14.21
N PHE A 254 -14.89 5.54 13.13
CA PHE A 254 -16.09 4.82 12.73
C PHE A 254 -15.76 3.48 12.07
N GLN A 255 -16.60 2.50 12.34
CA GLN A 255 -16.46 1.13 11.85
C GLN A 255 -17.76 0.68 11.20
N GLY A 256 -17.64 0.03 10.05
CA GLY A 256 -18.76 -0.60 9.37
C GLY A 256 -19.11 -1.96 9.94
N ALA A 257 -20.02 -2.64 9.25
CA ALA A 257 -20.39 -4.01 9.58
C ALA A 257 -19.23 -4.99 9.35
N ASP A 258 -19.21 -6.06 10.16
CA ASP A 258 -18.33 -7.20 9.93
C ASP A 258 -18.83 -8.03 8.73
N SER A 259 -17.89 -8.50 7.90
CA SER A 259 -18.15 -9.55 6.91
C SER A 259 -18.53 -10.87 7.55
N GLU A 260 -18.93 -11.83 6.72
CA GLU A 260 -18.93 -13.23 7.12
C GLU A 260 -17.53 -13.68 7.59
N VAL A 261 -17.51 -14.62 8.53
CA VAL A 261 -16.28 -15.25 9.01
C VAL A 261 -15.84 -16.33 8.02
N ARG A 262 -14.57 -16.30 7.66
CA ARG A 262 -13.88 -17.33 6.89
C ARG A 262 -12.86 -18.04 7.76
N PHE A 263 -12.56 -19.28 7.39
CA PHE A 263 -11.59 -20.11 8.08
C PHE A 263 -10.44 -20.45 7.14
N ALA A 264 -9.22 -20.46 7.67
CA ALA A 264 -8.05 -20.88 6.92
C ALA A 264 -7.00 -21.48 7.85
N LYS A 265 -6.50 -22.66 7.49
CA LYS A 265 -5.45 -23.35 8.21
C LYS A 265 -4.11 -23.12 7.52
N THR A 266 -3.13 -22.57 8.24
CA THR A 266 -1.77 -22.42 7.71
C THR A 266 -1.13 -23.79 7.45
N LEU A 267 -0.16 -23.85 6.53
CA LEU A 267 0.55 -25.10 6.25
C LEU A 267 1.27 -25.61 7.51
N GLU A 268 1.19 -26.92 7.73
CA GLU A 268 1.96 -27.60 8.77
C GLU A 268 3.41 -27.74 8.34
N GLU A 269 4.33 -27.61 9.28
CA GLU A 269 5.73 -28.00 9.11
C GLU A 269 6.11 -29.04 10.16
N ALA A 270 7.24 -29.71 9.95
CA ALA A 270 7.78 -30.61 10.95
C ALA A 270 8.15 -29.81 12.22
N PRO A 271 8.03 -30.41 13.42
CA PRO A 271 8.45 -29.76 14.65
C PRO A 271 9.91 -29.32 14.60
N SER A 272 10.17 -28.05 14.89
CA SER A 272 11.51 -27.45 14.84
C SER A 272 12.32 -27.62 16.13
N ALA A 273 11.70 -28.16 17.18
CA ALA A 273 12.35 -28.51 18.43
C ALA A 273 11.99 -29.94 18.84
N PRO A 274 12.89 -30.63 19.56
CA PRO A 274 12.63 -31.99 20.02
C PRO A 274 11.66 -32.02 21.21
N PRO A 275 11.14 -33.22 21.55
CA PRO A 275 10.43 -33.47 22.80
C PRO A 275 11.30 -33.13 24.02
N GLN A 276 10.69 -32.59 25.07
CA GLN A 276 11.38 -32.14 26.27
C GLN A 276 11.50 -33.26 27.32
N SER A 277 12.44 -33.12 28.25
CA SER A 277 12.57 -33.98 29.45
C SER A 277 12.50 -35.48 29.16
N VAL A 278 13.15 -35.94 28.09
CA VAL A 278 13.20 -37.36 27.75
C VAL A 278 13.95 -38.10 28.86
N THR A 279 13.32 -39.15 29.39
CA THR A 279 13.81 -39.94 30.53
C THR A 279 13.63 -41.42 30.28
N ILE A 280 14.53 -42.22 30.85
CA ILE A 280 14.50 -43.69 30.76
C ILE A 280 14.42 -44.27 32.16
N LYS A 281 13.47 -45.18 32.39
CA LYS A 281 13.36 -45.97 33.62
C LYS A 281 13.37 -47.46 33.26
N LYS A 282 13.94 -48.29 34.12
CA LYS A 282 13.79 -49.75 33.99
C LYS A 282 12.33 -50.11 34.27
N SER A 283 11.75 -50.99 33.46
CA SER A 283 10.41 -51.53 33.74
C SER A 283 10.48 -52.47 34.94
N GLU A 284 9.45 -52.49 35.79
CA GLU A 284 9.37 -53.31 37.02
C GLU A 284 9.29 -54.83 36.76
N GLY A 285 9.37 -55.26 35.49
CA GLY A 285 9.34 -56.66 35.07
C GLY A 285 10.72 -57.35 34.95
N ASN A 286 10.79 -58.30 34.02
CA ASN A 286 11.89 -59.24 33.68
C ASN A 286 13.28 -58.64 33.34
N GLY A 287 13.58 -57.40 33.70
CA GLY A 287 14.91 -56.79 33.58
C GLY A 287 15.37 -56.43 32.16
N THR A 288 14.62 -56.81 31.13
CA THR A 288 14.94 -56.64 29.70
C THR A 288 14.08 -55.59 29.00
N SER A 289 13.33 -54.80 29.76
CA SER A 289 12.44 -53.76 29.22
C SER A 289 12.67 -52.42 29.89
N ILE A 290 12.56 -51.35 29.11
CA ILE A 290 12.67 -49.96 29.60
C ILE A 290 11.39 -49.18 29.27
N VAL A 291 11.10 -48.19 30.11
CA VAL A 291 10.05 -47.20 29.88
C VAL A 291 10.72 -45.90 29.51
N VAL A 292 10.32 -45.34 28.38
CA VAL A 292 10.76 -44.04 27.90
C VAL A 292 9.62 -43.07 28.10
N SER A 293 9.86 -41.94 28.73
CA SER A 293 8.87 -40.87 28.95
C SER A 293 9.41 -39.52 28.53
N TRP A 294 8.55 -38.64 28.03
CA TRP A 294 8.90 -37.30 27.56
C TRP A 294 7.75 -36.31 27.79
N LEU A 295 8.07 -35.03 27.62
CA LEU A 295 7.10 -33.95 27.48
C LEU A 295 7.04 -33.51 26.01
N PRO A 296 5.92 -32.93 25.53
CA PRO A 296 5.82 -32.39 24.18
C PRO A 296 6.90 -31.32 23.88
N PRO A 297 7.23 -31.07 22.60
CA PRO A 297 8.01 -29.90 22.21
C PRO A 297 7.33 -28.60 22.67
N PRO A 298 8.09 -27.50 22.85
CA PRO A 298 7.50 -26.18 23.12
C PRO A 298 6.42 -25.85 22.07
N GLU A 299 5.28 -25.29 22.50
CA GLU A 299 4.12 -25.06 21.61
C GLU A 299 4.48 -24.25 20.36
N GLU A 300 5.33 -23.23 20.50
CA GLU A 300 5.83 -22.40 19.39
C GLU A 300 6.67 -23.15 18.35
N ASN A 301 7.20 -24.32 18.71
CA ASN A 301 8.05 -25.15 17.86
C ASN A 301 7.39 -26.42 17.36
N GLN A 302 6.13 -26.68 17.75
CA GLN A 302 5.40 -27.85 17.25
C GLN A 302 5.07 -27.70 15.76
N ASN A 303 4.91 -26.46 15.28
CA ASN A 303 4.62 -26.10 13.88
C ASN A 303 3.40 -26.81 13.26
N GLY A 304 2.49 -27.26 14.11
CA GLY A 304 1.29 -28.01 13.74
C GLY A 304 0.82 -28.91 14.88
N LEU A 305 -0.24 -29.67 14.63
CA LEU A 305 -0.73 -30.65 15.59
C LEU A 305 0.23 -31.85 15.61
N VAL A 306 0.77 -32.18 16.79
CA VAL A 306 1.58 -33.39 16.97
C VAL A 306 0.68 -34.62 16.81
N GLN A 307 0.88 -35.38 15.73
CA GLN A 307 0.07 -36.55 15.38
C GLN A 307 0.64 -37.84 15.96
N GLU A 308 1.96 -37.95 16.02
CA GLU A 308 2.67 -39.15 16.48
C GLU A 308 4.03 -38.79 17.10
N TYR A 309 4.56 -39.68 17.94
CA TYR A 309 5.95 -39.68 18.38
C TYR A 309 6.67 -40.90 17.84
N LYS A 310 7.88 -40.68 17.32
CA LYS A 310 8.78 -41.75 16.86
C LYS A 310 9.90 -41.91 17.87
N VAL A 311 10.14 -43.15 18.27
CA VAL A 311 11.17 -43.54 19.22
C VAL A 311 12.12 -44.51 18.54
N TRP A 312 13.39 -44.12 18.45
CA TRP A 312 14.47 -44.96 17.95
C TRP A 312 15.29 -45.45 19.14
N CYS A 313 15.47 -46.76 19.22
CA CYS A 313 16.35 -47.41 20.19
C CYS A 313 17.40 -48.21 19.42
N LEU A 314 18.57 -47.61 19.23
CA LEU A 314 19.62 -48.09 18.33
C LEU A 314 20.71 -48.78 19.15
N GLY A 315 20.82 -50.10 19.03
CA GLY A 315 21.97 -50.84 19.55
C GLY A 315 23.23 -50.69 18.68
N ASN A 316 24.36 -51.20 19.17
CA ASN A 316 25.65 -51.18 18.46
C ASN A 316 25.63 -51.84 17.07
N GLU A 317 24.72 -52.78 16.84
CA GLU A 317 24.51 -53.43 15.54
C GLU A 317 23.07 -53.25 15.08
N SER A 318 22.85 -53.19 13.77
CA SER A 318 21.52 -52.97 13.17
C SER A 318 20.48 -54.01 13.58
N ARG A 319 20.89 -55.25 13.90
CA ARG A 319 19.98 -56.30 14.39
C ARG A 319 19.36 -56.00 15.76
N TYR A 320 19.91 -55.03 16.49
CA TYR A 320 19.41 -54.57 17.79
C TYR A 320 18.68 -53.23 17.70
N HIS A 321 18.31 -52.77 16.50
CA HIS A 321 17.55 -51.53 16.33
C HIS A 321 16.06 -51.79 16.56
N ILE A 322 15.43 -50.99 17.41
CA ILE A 322 13.99 -51.05 17.67
C ILE A 322 13.41 -49.66 17.39
N ASN A 323 12.42 -49.62 16.50
CA ASN A 323 11.67 -48.42 16.19
C ASN A 323 10.24 -48.57 16.69
N LYS A 324 9.74 -47.55 17.37
CA LYS A 324 8.35 -47.48 17.84
C LYS A 324 7.73 -46.18 17.39
N THR A 325 6.46 -46.26 17.00
CA THR A 325 5.61 -45.10 16.75
C THR A 325 4.43 -45.18 17.69
N VAL A 326 4.13 -44.08 18.37
CA VAL A 326 2.98 -43.95 19.26
C VAL A 326 2.16 -42.71 18.89
N GLU A 327 0.88 -42.69 19.25
CA GLU A 327 -0.01 -41.56 18.98
C GLU A 327 0.47 -40.29 19.69
N GLY A 328 0.15 -39.11 19.14
CA GLY A 328 0.57 -37.80 19.67
C GLY A 328 0.04 -37.47 21.07
N SER A 329 -0.99 -38.18 21.53
CA SER A 329 -1.51 -38.13 22.90
C SER A 329 -0.67 -38.93 23.91
N THR A 330 0.22 -39.80 23.43
CA THR A 330 1.05 -40.69 24.25
C THR A 330 2.37 -40.02 24.60
N LEU A 331 2.67 -39.93 25.89
CA LEU A 331 3.90 -39.31 26.43
C LEU A 331 4.88 -40.32 27.05
N SER A 332 4.60 -41.62 26.89
CA SER A 332 5.49 -42.68 27.34
C SER A 332 5.29 -43.96 26.55
N VAL A 333 6.36 -44.70 26.29
CA VAL A 333 6.30 -46.02 25.63
C VAL A 333 7.23 -47.02 26.30
N VAL A 334 6.80 -48.28 26.33
CA VAL A 334 7.63 -49.40 26.78
C VAL A 334 8.38 -49.99 25.59
N ILE A 335 9.70 -50.14 25.73
CA ILE A 335 10.56 -50.85 24.78
C ILE A 335 10.92 -52.22 25.38
N PRO A 336 10.34 -53.30 24.86
CA PRO A 336 10.57 -54.64 25.38
C PRO A 336 11.76 -55.33 24.70
N TYR A 337 12.23 -56.43 25.31
CA TYR A 337 13.17 -57.41 24.73
C TYR A 337 14.57 -56.84 24.40
N LEU A 338 15.06 -55.91 25.19
CA LEU A 338 16.44 -55.43 25.09
C LEU A 338 17.42 -56.50 25.58
N VAL A 339 18.56 -56.59 24.90
CA VAL A 339 19.59 -57.59 25.18
C VAL A 339 20.54 -57.07 26.26
N PRO A 340 20.68 -57.79 27.39
CA PRO A 340 21.66 -57.47 28.44
C PRO A 340 23.08 -57.30 27.90
N GLY A 341 23.83 -56.34 28.45
CA GLY A 341 25.20 -56.06 28.04
C GLY A 341 25.37 -55.24 26.75
N ILE A 342 24.33 -55.11 25.91
CA ILE A 342 24.35 -54.24 24.72
C ILE A 342 24.10 -52.79 25.12
N LYS A 343 24.87 -51.87 24.54
CA LYS A 343 24.64 -50.43 24.65
C LYS A 343 23.60 -50.02 23.61
N TYR A 344 22.60 -49.27 24.06
CA TYR A 344 21.56 -48.68 23.23
C TYR A 344 21.61 -47.16 23.33
N SER A 345 21.43 -46.49 22.19
CA SER A 345 21.21 -45.05 22.09
C SER A 345 19.74 -44.80 21.79
N LEU A 346 19.09 -43.96 22.59
CA LEU A 346 17.67 -43.67 22.46
C LEU A 346 17.40 -42.23 22.06
N GLU A 347 16.56 -42.05 21.05
CA GLU A 347 16.13 -40.75 20.53
C GLU A 347 14.62 -40.74 20.35
N VAL A 348 13.98 -39.60 20.65
CA VAL A 348 12.54 -39.38 20.47
C VAL A 348 12.35 -38.17 19.56
N ALA A 349 11.45 -38.24 18.58
CA ALA A 349 11.02 -37.08 17.80
C ALA A 349 9.49 -36.99 17.77
N ALA A 350 8.98 -35.76 17.82
CA ALA A 350 7.59 -35.47 17.50
C ALA A 350 7.39 -35.44 15.97
N SER A 351 6.18 -35.69 15.49
CA SER A 351 5.85 -35.70 14.07
C SER A 351 4.49 -35.06 13.85
N THR A 352 4.39 -34.21 12.82
CA THR A 352 3.15 -33.55 12.36
C THR A 352 2.70 -34.19 11.04
N GLY A 353 1.64 -33.67 10.41
CA GLY A 353 1.23 -34.10 9.08
C GLY A 353 2.29 -33.86 8.00
N ALA A 354 3.27 -32.99 8.27
CA ALA A 354 4.43 -32.75 7.40
C ALA A 354 5.58 -33.76 7.61
N GLY A 355 5.52 -34.60 8.65
CA GLY A 355 6.50 -35.62 8.96
C GLY A 355 7.27 -35.40 10.28
N PRO A 356 8.33 -36.19 10.51
CA PRO A 356 9.08 -36.16 11.76
C PRO A 356 9.93 -34.90 11.89
N GLY A 357 9.93 -34.31 13.09
CA GLY A 357 10.73 -33.16 13.46
C GLY A 357 12.11 -33.52 14.00
N VAL A 358 12.68 -32.57 14.74
CA VAL A 358 13.99 -32.71 15.37
C VAL A 358 13.99 -33.83 16.43
N LYS A 359 15.02 -34.67 16.39
CA LYS A 359 15.24 -35.72 17.40
C LYS A 359 15.78 -35.14 18.70
N SER A 360 15.40 -35.72 19.83
CA SER A 360 15.98 -35.42 21.13
C SER A 360 17.46 -35.77 21.19
N GLU A 361 18.15 -35.20 22.17
CA GLU A 361 19.50 -35.65 22.52
C GLU A 361 19.53 -37.16 22.78
N PRO A 362 20.57 -37.87 22.33
CA PRO A 362 20.66 -39.32 22.47
C PRO A 362 20.91 -39.70 23.93
N LEU A 363 20.03 -40.55 24.47
CA LEU A 363 20.18 -41.12 25.80
C LEU A 363 20.75 -42.52 25.72
N CYS A 364 21.97 -42.69 26.23
CA CYS A 364 22.65 -43.97 26.26
C CYS A 364 22.23 -44.81 27.47
N ILE A 365 21.91 -46.08 27.24
CA ILE A 365 21.64 -47.05 28.30
C ILE A 365 22.31 -48.40 27.99
N GLN A 366 22.74 -49.08 29.05
CA GLN A 366 23.21 -50.45 29.01
C GLN A 366 22.52 -51.23 30.13
N LEU A 367 21.86 -52.32 29.79
CA LEU A 367 21.27 -53.21 30.79
C LEU A 367 22.38 -54.06 31.43
N GLY A 368 22.27 -54.26 32.74
CA GLY A 368 23.21 -55.10 33.49
C GLY A 368 23.15 -56.55 32.99
N ILE A 369 24.30 -57.22 33.03
CA ILE A 369 24.47 -58.64 32.64
C ILE A 369 23.79 -59.55 33.66
#